data_AF-A0A397HZX3-F1
#
_entry.id   AF-A0A397HZX3-F1
#
_cell.length_a   1.000
_cell.length_b   1.000
_cell.length_c   1.000
_cell.angle_alpha   90.00
_cell.angle_beta   90.00
_cell.angle_gamma   90.00
#
_symmetry.space_group_name_H-M   'P 1'
#
loop_
_entity.id
_entity.type
_entity.pdbx_description
1 polymer ?
#
loop_
_entity_poly.entity_id
_entity_poly.type
_entity_poly.pdbx_seq_one_letter_code
_entity_poly.pdbx_strand_id
1 'polypeptide(L)'
;MAKRNRYRAISKPILFSFAFFELLHLVTGILIISLGVIWLATLEVDLRGIVITKNLLIGGFVIGGLILLSFLIALVGFSSPLKRKKWLIAHGFMIILTSTALLVMGAIIWFETLYELKHFNEEWIGWSSSVRSNFQDQLDCCGWKNSTDFGEISRACPEDIDPTDKKGCQIPLINAADKTSRKLFTSLFGFISVNVFALLATIVLIQARNVEERYRKIDGKHRSLTDNALKRQYV
;
A
#
# COMPACT_ATOMS: atom_id res chain seq x y z
N MET A 1 34.05 -43.49 5.87
CA MET A 1 32.99 -42.59 6.40
C MET A 1 32.59 -41.59 5.31
N ALA A 2 31.49 -41.84 4.59
CA ALA A 2 30.99 -40.89 3.59
C ALA A 2 30.47 -39.63 4.30
N LYS A 3 30.99 -38.45 3.93
CA LYS A 3 30.52 -37.14 4.41
C LYS A 3 29.10 -36.93 3.90
N ARG A 4 28.10 -37.39 4.65
CA ARG A 4 26.68 -37.29 4.27
C ARG A 4 26.30 -35.81 4.26
N ASN A 5 26.19 -35.24 3.05
CA ASN A 5 25.71 -33.88 2.85
C ASN A 5 24.33 -33.76 3.50
N ARG A 6 24.22 -32.94 4.55
CA ARG A 6 22.92 -32.59 5.14
C ARG A 6 22.11 -31.88 4.07
N TYR A 7 20.99 -32.47 3.68
CA TYR A 7 20.04 -31.83 2.78
C TYR A 7 19.58 -30.49 3.38
N ARG A 8 19.69 -29.41 2.61
CA ARG A 8 19.24 -28.05 2.97
C ARG A 8 18.31 -27.56 1.88
N ALA A 9 17.00 -27.58 2.12
CA ALA A 9 16.05 -26.99 1.19
C ALA A 9 16.07 -25.46 1.30
N ILE A 10 16.40 -24.90 2.47
CA ILE A 10 16.60 -23.47 2.62
C ILE A 10 17.97 -23.10 2.03
N SER A 11 17.96 -22.66 0.78
CA SER A 11 19.14 -22.20 0.05
C SER A 11 19.37 -20.70 0.25
N LYS A 12 20.61 -20.24 0.06
CA LYS A 12 20.97 -18.81 0.14
C LYS A 12 20.14 -17.94 -0.81
N PRO A 13 19.86 -18.35 -2.07
CA PRO A 13 19.01 -17.58 -2.97
C PRO A 13 17.58 -17.37 -2.46
N ILE A 14 16.97 -18.38 -1.82
CA ILE A 14 15.61 -18.24 -1.25
C ILE A 14 15.60 -17.22 -0.12
N LEU A 15 16.61 -17.26 0.76
CA LEU A 15 16.75 -16.29 1.85
C LEU A 15 17.00 -14.88 1.32
N PHE A 16 17.82 -14.74 0.28
CA PHE A 16 18.09 -13.46 -0.36
C PHE A 16 16.84 -12.89 -1.04
N SER A 17 16.11 -13.71 -1.80
CA SER A 17 14.85 -13.31 -2.45
C SER A 17 13.81 -12.85 -1.42
N PHE A 18 13.64 -13.62 -0.33
CA PHE A 18 12.77 -13.22 0.78
C PHE A 18 13.18 -11.88 1.39
N ALA A 19 14.47 -11.71 1.73
CA ALA A 19 14.95 -10.47 2.33
C ALA A 19 14.80 -9.27 1.38
N PHE A 20 15.02 -9.46 0.07
CA PHE A 20 14.85 -8.43 -0.93
C PHE A 20 13.39 -7.95 -1.03
N PHE A 21 12.44 -8.87 -1.19
CA PHE A 21 11.03 -8.50 -1.27
C PHE A 21 10.49 -7.93 0.04
N GLU A 22 11.00 -8.38 1.20
CA GLU A 22 10.62 -7.76 2.48
C GLU A 22 11.15 -6.35 2.66
N LEU A 23 12.35 -6.05 2.16
CA LEU A 23 12.83 -4.67 2.16
C LEU A 23 11.97 -3.78 1.26
N LEU A 24 11.53 -4.28 0.10
CA LEU A 24 10.60 -3.54 -0.75
C LEU A 24 9.24 -3.35 -0.06
N HIS A 25 8.71 -4.38 0.60
CA HIS A 25 7.47 -4.28 1.39
C HIS A 25 7.60 -3.26 2.54
N LEU A 26 8.75 -3.21 3.22
CA LEU A 26 9.02 -2.18 4.21
C LEU A 26 9.00 -0.77 3.59
N VAL A 27 9.65 -0.61 2.44
CA VAL A 27 9.68 0.67 1.70
C VAL A 27 8.28 1.12 1.32
N THR A 28 7.37 0.23 0.90
CA THR A 28 5.98 0.63 0.61
C THR A 28 5.29 1.17 1.85
N GLY A 29 5.43 0.53 3.02
CA GLY A 29 4.89 1.02 4.29
C GLY A 29 5.41 2.40 4.67
N ILE A 30 6.73 2.62 4.54
CA ILE A 30 7.37 3.91 4.81
C ILE A 30 6.83 4.98 3.86
N LEU A 31 6.79 4.70 2.55
CA LEU A 31 6.33 5.66 1.54
C LEU A 31 4.87 6.06 1.76
N ILE A 32 3.98 5.12 2.08
CA ILE A 32 2.57 5.41 2.39
C ILE A 32 2.48 6.38 3.58
N ILE A 33 3.23 6.13 4.66
CA ILE A 33 3.24 7.02 5.83
C ILE A 33 3.83 8.39 5.47
N SER A 34 4.98 8.43 4.80
CA SER A 34 5.64 9.69 4.43
C SER A 34 4.75 10.55 3.52
N LEU A 35 4.11 9.95 2.53
CA LEU A 35 3.12 10.65 1.68
C LEU A 35 1.93 11.14 2.50
N GLY A 36 1.43 10.32 3.44
CA GLY A 36 0.37 10.71 4.35
C GLY A 36 0.73 11.95 5.20
N VAL A 37 1.96 12.02 5.73
CA VAL A 37 2.43 13.18 6.51
C VAL A 37 2.53 14.43 5.63
N ILE A 38 3.12 14.30 4.44
CA ILE A 38 3.27 15.42 3.50
C ILE A 38 1.90 15.97 3.10
N TRP A 39 0.94 15.09 2.80
CA TRP A 39 -0.40 15.51 2.38
C TRP A 39 -1.26 16.05 3.53
N LEU A 40 -1.07 15.55 4.76
CA LEU A 40 -1.70 16.13 5.93
C LEU A 40 -1.25 17.58 6.16
N ALA A 41 0.03 17.88 5.91
CA ALA A 41 0.56 19.23 6.05
C ALA A 41 0.06 20.22 4.98
N THR A 42 -0.41 19.74 3.84
CA THR A 42 -0.86 20.58 2.70
C THR A 42 -2.37 20.50 2.43
N LEU A 43 -3.14 19.91 3.34
CA LEU A 43 -4.53 19.51 3.12
C LEU A 43 -5.46 20.69 2.73
N GLU A 44 -5.20 21.89 3.24
CA GLU A 44 -6.07 23.06 3.08
C GLU A 44 -5.57 24.06 2.02
N VAL A 45 -4.38 23.84 1.46
CA VAL A 45 -3.68 24.84 0.63
C VAL A 45 -3.59 24.44 -0.85
N ASP A 46 -3.61 23.14 -1.15
CA ASP A 46 -3.33 22.59 -2.48
C ASP A 46 -4.58 21.93 -3.10
N LEU A 47 -4.71 22.02 -4.44
CA LEU A 47 -5.71 21.33 -5.27
C LEU A 47 -5.79 19.81 -5.01
N ARG A 48 -4.74 19.24 -4.42
CA ARG A 48 -4.70 17.83 -4.03
C ARG A 48 -5.63 17.48 -2.87
N GLY A 49 -5.96 18.45 -2.00
CA GLY A 49 -6.90 18.28 -0.89
C GLY A 49 -8.32 17.96 -1.32
N ILE A 50 -8.66 18.21 -2.59
CA ILE A 50 -9.96 17.91 -3.19
C ILE A 50 -10.18 16.40 -3.34
N VAL A 51 -9.12 15.65 -3.67
CA VAL A 51 -9.20 14.18 -3.89
C VAL A 51 -8.88 13.42 -2.60
N ILE A 52 -8.05 13.98 -1.74
CA ILE A 52 -7.52 13.30 -0.56
C ILE A 52 -8.32 13.70 0.68
N THR A 53 -9.25 12.85 1.08
CA THR A 53 -10.04 13.05 2.31
C THR A 53 -9.25 12.68 3.57
N LYS A 54 -9.62 13.26 4.73
CA LYS A 54 -9.03 12.92 6.03
C LYS A 54 -9.14 11.42 6.35
N ASN A 55 -10.27 10.80 5.98
CA ASN A 55 -10.50 9.36 6.16
C ASN A 55 -9.51 8.53 5.35
N LEU A 56 -9.21 8.95 4.13
CA LEU A 56 -8.23 8.29 3.27
C LEU A 56 -6.82 8.35 3.87
N LEU A 57 -6.43 9.50 4.43
CA LEU A 57 -5.14 9.67 5.11
C LEU A 57 -5.02 8.79 6.36
N ILE A 58 -6.06 8.77 7.21
CA ILE A 58 -6.10 7.90 8.39
C ILE A 58 -5.97 6.43 7.97
N GLY A 59 -6.73 6.02 6.95
CA GLY A 59 -6.60 4.68 6.38
C GLY A 59 -5.19 4.38 5.90
N GLY A 60 -4.54 5.35 5.24
CA GLY A 60 -3.15 5.23 4.79
C GLY A 60 -2.18 5.02 5.94
N PHE A 61 -2.29 5.80 7.02
CA PHE A 61 -1.46 5.63 8.21
C PHE A 61 -1.67 4.27 8.89
N VAL A 62 -2.92 3.81 9.00
CA VAL A 62 -3.23 2.50 9.57
C VAL A 62 -2.60 1.38 8.73
N ILE A 63 -2.80 1.41 7.41
CA ILE A 63 -2.23 0.41 6.50
C ILE A 63 -0.70 0.43 6.56
N GLY A 64 -0.08 1.61 6.48
CA GLY A 64 1.36 1.76 6.56
C GLY A 64 1.92 1.23 7.89
N GLY A 65 1.26 1.54 9.01
CA GLY A 65 1.61 1.01 10.32
C GLY A 65 1.49 -0.51 10.41
N LEU A 66 0.45 -1.10 9.82
CA LEU A 66 0.29 -2.55 9.75
C LEU A 66 1.37 -3.22 8.89
N ILE A 67 1.83 -2.56 7.82
CA ILE A 67 2.97 -3.04 7.01
C ILE A 67 4.26 -3.02 7.82
N LEU A 68 4.53 -1.95 8.58
CA LEU A 68 5.69 -1.90 9.47
C LEU A 68 5.64 -3.01 10.54
N LEU A 69 4.46 -3.23 11.14
CA LEU A 69 4.25 -4.32 12.08
C LEU A 69 4.46 -5.69 11.42
N SER A 70 3.96 -5.88 10.21
CA SER A 70 4.15 -7.09 9.40
C SER A 70 5.64 -7.38 9.20
N PHE A 71 6.44 -6.36 8.87
CA PHE A 71 7.89 -6.48 8.72
C PHE A 71 8.59 -6.89 10.03
N LEU A 72 8.19 -6.33 11.18
CA LEU A 72 8.73 -6.74 12.48
C LEU A 72 8.43 -8.22 12.78
N ILE A 73 7.22 -8.69 12.45
CA ILE A 73 6.84 -10.10 12.56
C ILE A 73 7.68 -10.97 11.61
N ALA A 74 7.95 -10.47 10.39
CA ALA A 74 8.80 -11.12 9.40
C ALA A 74 10.23 -11.33 9.93
N LEU A 75 10.83 -10.30 10.55
CA LEU A 75 12.17 -10.39 11.15
C LEU A 75 12.25 -11.49 12.21
N VAL A 76 11.23 -11.58 13.07
CA VAL A 76 11.12 -12.63 14.10
C VAL A 76 11.06 -14.01 13.44
N GLY A 77 10.27 -14.17 12.37
CA GLY A 77 10.18 -15.41 11.59
C GLY A 77 11.48 -15.78 10.87
N PHE A 78 12.15 -14.78 10.28
CA PHE A 78 13.37 -14.93 9.50
C PHE A 78 14.59 -15.32 10.34
N SER A 79 14.68 -14.86 11.59
CA SER A 79 15.78 -15.20 12.51
C SER A 79 15.98 -16.71 12.74
N SER A 80 14.91 -17.50 12.62
CA SER A 80 14.95 -18.95 12.81
C SER A 80 13.79 -19.62 12.07
N PRO A 81 13.87 -19.73 10.72
CA PRO A 81 12.74 -20.17 9.90
C PRO A 81 12.23 -21.56 10.29
N LEU A 82 13.15 -22.46 10.67
CA LEU A 82 12.83 -23.82 11.11
C LEU A 82 12.05 -23.87 12.43
N LYS A 83 12.37 -23.01 13.40
CA LYS A 83 11.73 -23.04 14.74
C LYS A 83 10.47 -22.18 14.80
N ARG A 84 10.40 -21.10 14.01
CA ARG A 84 9.42 -20.01 14.17
C ARG A 84 8.38 -19.97 13.04
N LYS A 85 7.89 -21.13 12.59
CA LYS A 85 6.88 -21.25 11.51
C LYS A 85 5.65 -20.35 11.73
N LYS A 86 5.14 -20.31 12.96
CA LYS A 86 3.92 -19.55 13.31
C LYS A 86 4.06 -18.07 12.97
N TRP A 87 5.25 -17.49 13.12
CA TRP A 87 5.52 -16.09 12.81
C TRP A 87 5.54 -15.82 11.29
N LEU A 88 6.11 -16.72 10.49
CA LEU A 88 6.06 -16.63 9.03
C LEU A 88 4.62 -16.76 8.49
N ILE A 89 3.81 -17.61 9.10
CA ILE A 89 2.38 -17.73 8.75
C ILE A 89 1.63 -16.45 9.13
N ALA A 90 1.85 -15.94 10.34
CA ALA A 90 1.24 -14.68 10.80
C ALA A 90 1.61 -13.51 9.86
N HIS A 91 2.87 -13.41 9.47
CA HIS A 91 3.34 -12.45 8.48
C HIS A 91 2.60 -12.59 7.14
N GLY A 92 2.47 -13.81 6.61
CA GLY A 92 1.72 -14.05 5.37
C GLY A 92 0.26 -13.59 5.46
N PHE A 93 -0.42 -13.82 6.59
CA PHE A 93 -1.77 -13.30 6.82
C PHE A 93 -1.82 -11.77 6.91
N MET A 94 -0.80 -11.14 7.52
CA MET A 94 -0.69 -9.67 7.58
C MET A 94 -0.49 -9.06 6.18
N ILE A 95 0.30 -9.70 5.32
CA ILE A 95 0.45 -9.25 3.92
C ILE A 95 -0.90 -9.34 3.17
N ILE A 96 -1.65 -10.43 3.35
CA ILE A 96 -2.98 -10.58 2.72
C ILE A 96 -3.94 -9.50 3.22
N LEU A 97 -3.98 -9.25 4.53
CA LEU A 97 -4.81 -8.23 5.16
C LEU A 97 -4.49 -6.83 4.61
N THR A 98 -3.20 -6.46 4.64
CA THR A 98 -2.75 -5.14 4.18
C THR A 98 -2.92 -4.94 2.67
N SER A 99 -2.71 -6.00 1.86
CA SER A 99 -2.94 -5.95 0.41
C SER A 99 -4.42 -5.79 0.07
N THR A 100 -5.30 -6.50 0.78
CA THR A 100 -6.75 -6.35 0.63
C THR A 100 -7.19 -4.95 1.01
N ALA A 101 -6.69 -4.41 2.13
CA ALA A 101 -6.99 -3.05 2.56
C ALA A 101 -6.53 -1.99 1.54
N LEU A 102 -5.33 -2.16 0.96
CA LEU A 102 -4.82 -1.31 -0.13
C LEU A 102 -5.70 -1.38 -1.37
N LEU A 103 -6.16 -2.58 -1.74
CA LEU A 103 -7.05 -2.76 -2.88
C LEU A 103 -8.39 -2.06 -2.66
N VAL A 104 -8.99 -2.21 -1.46
CA VAL A 104 -10.24 -1.52 -1.10
C VAL A 104 -10.06 -0.01 -1.13
N MET A 105 -8.95 0.50 -0.59
CA MET A 105 -8.62 1.92 -0.65
C MET A 105 -8.49 2.42 -2.10
N GLY A 106 -7.77 1.68 -2.95
CA GLY A 106 -7.66 2.00 -4.37
C GLY A 106 -9.02 1.97 -5.09
N ALA A 107 -9.88 1.01 -4.74
CA ALA A 107 -11.23 0.92 -5.29
C ALA A 107 -12.10 2.11 -4.86
N ILE A 108 -12.03 2.55 -3.62
CA ILE A 108 -12.76 3.75 -3.15
C ILE A 108 -12.35 4.97 -3.98
N ILE A 109 -11.05 5.24 -4.10
CA ILE A 109 -10.54 6.37 -4.91
C ILE A 109 -11.02 6.23 -6.37
N TRP A 110 -10.98 5.02 -6.93
CA TRP A 110 -11.47 4.77 -8.28
C TRP A 110 -12.97 5.08 -8.42
N PHE A 111 -13.82 4.64 -7.49
CA PHE A 111 -15.25 4.91 -7.55
C PHE A 111 -15.56 6.40 -7.47
N GLU A 112 -14.81 7.18 -6.69
CA GLU A 112 -14.95 8.64 -6.65
C GLU A 112 -14.71 9.28 -8.02
N THR A 113 -13.77 8.75 -8.83
CA THR A 113 -13.56 9.27 -10.20
C THR A 113 -14.76 9.07 -11.14
N LEU A 114 -15.63 8.08 -10.89
CA LEU A 114 -16.81 7.84 -11.73
C LEU A 114 -17.92 8.88 -11.48
N TYR A 115 -17.97 9.46 -10.28
CA TYR A 115 -19.00 10.43 -9.87
C TYR A 115 -18.43 11.84 -9.63
N GLU A 116 -17.20 12.06 -10.09
CA GLU A 116 -16.37 13.24 -9.82
C GLU A 116 -17.10 14.57 -10.11
N LEU A 117 -17.78 14.66 -11.26
CA LEU A 117 -18.53 15.85 -11.64
C LEU A 117 -19.66 16.19 -10.66
N LYS A 118 -20.41 15.19 -10.21
CA LYS A 118 -21.54 15.39 -9.30
C LYS A 118 -21.03 15.72 -7.90
N HIS A 119 -20.05 14.96 -7.42
CA HIS A 119 -19.48 15.13 -6.10
C HIS A 119 -18.84 16.53 -5.95
N PHE A 120 -18.03 16.96 -6.92
CA PHE A 120 -17.41 18.28 -6.86
C PHE A 120 -18.38 19.43 -7.04
N ASN A 121 -19.49 19.24 -7.75
CA ASN A 121 -20.54 20.26 -7.80
C ASN A 121 -21.17 20.46 -6.40
N GLU A 122 -21.47 19.38 -5.68
CA GLU A 122 -22.02 19.44 -4.33
C GLU A 122 -21.02 20.05 -3.34
N GLU A 123 -19.75 19.65 -3.41
CA GLU A 123 -18.66 20.20 -2.60
C GLU A 123 -18.42 21.69 -2.89
N TRP A 124 -18.39 22.11 -4.16
CA TRP A 124 -18.18 23.50 -4.56
C TRP A 124 -19.20 24.45 -3.93
N ILE A 125 -20.47 24.04 -3.92
CA ILE A 125 -21.57 24.80 -3.32
C ILE A 125 -21.38 24.87 -1.79
N GLY A 126 -20.92 23.78 -1.17
CA GLY A 126 -20.69 23.67 0.27
C GLY A 126 -19.42 24.38 0.78
N TRP A 127 -18.43 24.65 -0.09
CA TRP A 127 -17.19 25.32 0.30
C TRP A 127 -17.41 26.77 0.74
N SER A 128 -16.55 27.24 1.65
CA SER A 128 -16.56 28.64 2.08
C SER A 128 -16.08 29.56 0.95
N SER A 129 -16.50 30.84 1.00
CA SER A 129 -16.10 31.85 0.01
C SER A 129 -14.57 31.97 -0.14
N SER A 130 -13.81 31.82 0.95
CA SER A 130 -12.35 31.81 0.95
C SER A 130 -11.72 30.63 0.20
N VAL A 131 -12.36 29.45 0.26
CA VAL A 131 -11.86 28.24 -0.42
C VAL A 131 -12.15 28.33 -1.91
N ARG A 132 -13.37 28.78 -2.27
CA ARG A 132 -13.76 29.04 -3.66
C ARG A 132 -12.85 30.09 -4.32
N SER A 133 -12.62 31.23 -3.67
CA SER A 133 -11.76 32.28 -4.23
C SER A 133 -10.31 31.82 -4.42
N ASN A 134 -9.77 31.04 -3.49
CA ASN A 134 -8.45 30.43 -3.64
C ASN A 134 -8.38 29.49 -4.86
N PHE A 135 -9.39 28.64 -5.05
CA PHE A 135 -9.41 27.73 -6.20
C PHE A 135 -9.58 28.45 -7.54
N GLN A 136 -10.42 29.48 -7.59
CA GLN A 136 -10.54 30.35 -8.77
C GLN A 136 -9.20 30.97 -9.14
N ASP A 137 -8.45 31.45 -8.14
CA ASP A 137 -7.15 32.09 -8.36
C ASP A 137 -6.04 31.11 -8.75
N GLN A 138 -6.11 29.86 -8.27
CA GLN A 138 -5.16 28.79 -8.63
C GLN A 138 -5.40 28.21 -10.03
N LEU A 139 -6.67 28.11 -10.44
CA LEU A 139 -7.08 27.50 -11.72
C LEU A 139 -7.38 28.53 -12.82
N ASP A 140 -7.30 29.83 -12.51
CA ASP A 140 -7.58 30.95 -13.41
C ASP A 140 -8.97 30.87 -14.07
N CYS A 141 -9.97 30.51 -13.27
CA CYS A 141 -11.35 30.24 -13.67
C CYS A 141 -12.37 30.98 -12.79
N CYS A 142 -13.64 31.02 -13.24
CA CYS A 142 -14.67 31.76 -12.52
C CYS A 142 -15.98 31.01 -12.34
N GLY A 143 -16.45 30.89 -11.08
CA GLY A 143 -17.62 30.11 -10.72
C GLY A 143 -17.52 28.64 -11.14
N TRP A 144 -18.62 27.89 -11.03
CA TRP A 144 -18.63 26.47 -11.33
C TRP A 144 -18.76 26.19 -12.84
N LYS A 145 -19.95 26.41 -13.43
CA LYS A 145 -20.18 26.28 -14.88
C LYS A 145 -19.88 27.56 -15.66
N ASN A 146 -20.15 28.70 -15.04
CA ASN A 146 -19.95 30.04 -15.57
C ASN A 146 -19.61 30.98 -14.41
N SER A 147 -19.21 32.22 -14.71
CA SER A 147 -18.79 33.20 -13.70
C SER A 147 -19.86 33.53 -12.65
N THR A 148 -21.14 33.39 -12.99
CA THR A 148 -22.27 33.71 -12.10
C THR A 148 -22.72 32.53 -11.22
N ASP A 149 -22.26 31.31 -11.53
CA ASP A 149 -22.68 30.08 -10.88
C ASP A 149 -21.79 29.80 -9.65
N PHE A 150 -22.21 30.31 -8.47
CA PHE A 150 -21.44 30.23 -7.22
C PHE A 150 -19.99 30.74 -7.36
N GLY A 151 -19.82 31.83 -8.12
CA GLY A 151 -18.56 32.55 -8.23
C GLY A 151 -18.33 33.43 -7.00
N GLU A 152 -17.07 33.56 -6.61
CA GLU A 152 -16.64 34.49 -5.56
C GLU A 152 -15.76 35.59 -6.14
N ILE A 153 -15.74 36.77 -5.52
CA ILE A 153 -14.83 37.83 -5.96
C ILE A 153 -13.40 37.43 -5.58
N SER A 154 -12.51 37.35 -6.56
CA SER A 154 -11.12 36.93 -6.39
C SER A 154 -10.20 37.58 -7.42
N ARG A 155 -8.90 37.35 -7.38
CA ARG A 155 -7.96 37.92 -8.37
C ARG A 155 -8.27 37.45 -9.80
N ALA A 156 -8.70 36.21 -9.96
CA ALA A 156 -9.12 35.64 -11.24
C ALA A 156 -10.55 36.03 -11.65
N CYS A 157 -11.37 36.50 -10.69
CA CYS A 157 -12.76 36.94 -10.88
C CYS A 157 -13.01 38.33 -10.27
N PRO A 158 -12.65 39.41 -10.98
CA PRO A 158 -13.05 40.76 -10.59
C PRO A 158 -14.56 40.95 -10.65
N GLU A 159 -15.05 41.97 -9.97
CA GLU A 159 -16.50 42.28 -9.84
C GLU A 159 -17.14 42.70 -11.18
N ASP A 160 -16.34 43.21 -12.12
CA ASP A 160 -16.73 43.74 -13.44
C ASP A 160 -16.47 42.77 -14.60
N ILE A 161 -16.34 41.46 -14.32
CA ILE A 161 -16.02 40.48 -15.37
C ILE A 161 -17.22 40.22 -16.29
N ASP A 162 -16.99 40.26 -17.61
CA ASP A 162 -17.99 39.80 -18.58
C ASP A 162 -18.18 38.28 -18.39
N PRO A 163 -19.42 37.80 -18.16
CA PRO A 163 -19.69 36.37 -18.01
C PRO A 163 -19.26 35.50 -19.20
N THR A 164 -19.04 36.11 -20.35
CA THR A 164 -18.59 35.45 -21.58
C THR A 164 -17.06 35.30 -21.66
N ASP A 165 -16.30 36.09 -20.89
CA ASP A 165 -14.84 36.17 -21.00
C ASP A 165 -14.09 35.12 -20.18
N LYS A 166 -14.70 34.60 -19.10
CA LYS A 166 -14.08 33.56 -18.25
C LYS A 166 -14.90 32.27 -18.21
N LYS A 167 -14.19 31.15 -18.38
CA LYS A 167 -14.76 29.79 -18.31
C LYS A 167 -14.94 29.36 -16.86
N GLY A 168 -15.96 28.54 -16.63
CA GLY A 168 -16.22 27.88 -15.34
C GLY A 168 -15.07 27.00 -14.86
N CYS A 169 -14.92 26.89 -13.54
CA CYS A 169 -13.91 26.05 -12.88
C CYS A 169 -14.17 24.56 -13.00
N GLN A 170 -15.36 24.13 -13.42
CA GLN A 170 -15.74 22.72 -13.53
C GLN A 170 -14.69 21.88 -14.30
N ILE A 171 -14.32 22.29 -15.52
CA ILE A 171 -13.40 21.50 -16.36
C ILE A 171 -11.95 21.54 -15.84
N PRO A 172 -11.36 22.70 -15.51
CA PRO A 172 -10.04 22.76 -14.90
C PRO A 172 -9.92 21.96 -13.60
N LEU A 173 -10.95 22.00 -12.74
CA LEU A 173 -10.97 21.31 -11.46
C LEU A 173 -10.97 19.78 -11.66
N ILE A 174 -11.88 19.27 -12.49
CA ILE A 174 -11.96 17.84 -12.81
C ILE A 174 -10.64 17.38 -13.42
N ASN A 175 -10.08 18.10 -14.39
CA ASN A 175 -8.80 17.73 -15.00
C ASN A 175 -7.64 17.66 -13.97
N ALA A 176 -7.63 18.57 -12.98
CA ALA A 176 -6.62 18.57 -11.93
C ALA A 176 -6.79 17.38 -10.97
N ALA A 177 -8.03 17.07 -10.61
CA ALA A 177 -8.37 15.93 -9.76
C ALA A 177 -8.11 14.59 -10.47
N ASP A 178 -8.55 14.42 -11.71
CA ASP A 178 -8.25 13.26 -12.58
C ASP A 178 -6.74 12.96 -12.66
N LYS A 179 -5.93 14.00 -12.89
CA LYS A 179 -4.46 13.87 -12.97
C LYS A 179 -3.86 13.42 -11.65
N THR A 180 -4.43 13.84 -10.53
CA THR A 180 -4.00 13.46 -9.18
C THR A 180 -4.40 12.02 -8.89
N SER A 181 -5.67 11.67 -9.10
CA SER A 181 -6.22 10.32 -8.97
C SER A 181 -5.44 9.30 -9.81
N ARG A 182 -5.05 9.67 -11.03
CA ARG A 182 -4.22 8.82 -11.92
C ARG A 182 -2.88 8.41 -11.32
N LYS A 183 -2.19 9.36 -10.70
CA LYS A 183 -0.91 9.11 -10.02
C LYS A 183 -1.10 8.26 -8.77
N LEU A 184 -2.18 8.51 -8.03
CA LEU A 184 -2.51 7.76 -6.82
C LEU A 184 -2.79 6.29 -7.12
N PHE A 185 -3.71 5.99 -8.04
CA PHE A 185 -4.03 4.59 -8.35
C PHE A 185 -2.81 3.85 -8.87
N THR A 186 -2.01 4.48 -9.76
CA THR A 186 -0.81 3.86 -10.34
C THR A 186 0.19 3.48 -9.24
N SER A 187 0.39 4.37 -8.26
CA SER A 187 1.27 4.11 -7.12
C SER A 187 0.73 3.00 -6.21
N LEU A 188 -0.58 3.00 -5.92
CA LEU A 188 -1.23 1.98 -5.09
C LEU A 188 -1.15 0.58 -5.72
N PHE A 189 -1.40 0.43 -7.03
CA PHE A 189 -1.22 -0.85 -7.71
C PHE A 189 0.24 -1.30 -7.73
N GLY A 190 1.19 -0.35 -7.82
CA GLY A 190 2.61 -0.62 -7.63
C GLY A 190 2.90 -1.23 -6.25
N PHE A 191 2.35 -0.64 -5.18
CA PHE A 191 2.51 -1.18 -3.82
C PHE A 191 1.87 -2.55 -3.64
N ILE A 192 0.67 -2.76 -4.18
CA ILE A 192 0.00 -4.07 -4.16
C ILE A 192 0.86 -5.13 -4.88
N SER A 193 1.45 -4.78 -6.02
CA SER A 193 2.32 -5.69 -6.77
C SER A 193 3.52 -6.14 -5.93
N VAL A 194 4.17 -5.21 -5.24
CA VAL A 194 5.27 -5.53 -4.30
C VAL A 194 4.80 -6.47 -3.19
N ASN A 195 3.64 -6.21 -2.60
CA ASN A 195 3.09 -7.07 -1.54
C ASN A 195 2.78 -8.48 -2.03
N VAL A 196 2.30 -8.64 -3.26
CA VAL A 196 2.06 -9.96 -3.87
C VAL A 196 3.39 -10.72 -4.02
N PHE A 197 4.45 -10.08 -4.48
CA PHE A 197 5.77 -10.73 -4.56
C PHE A 197 6.35 -11.08 -3.18
N ALA A 198 6.18 -10.21 -2.18
CA ALA A 198 6.55 -10.50 -0.79
C ALA A 198 5.77 -11.70 -0.23
N LEU A 199 4.47 -11.81 -0.54
CA LEU A 199 3.64 -12.96 -0.18
C LEU A 199 4.15 -14.25 -0.83
N LEU A 200 4.45 -14.22 -2.13
CA LEU A 200 5.00 -15.36 -2.85
C LEU A 200 6.35 -15.80 -2.25
N ALA A 201 7.24 -14.85 -1.98
CA ALA A 201 8.53 -15.13 -1.34
C ALA A 201 8.34 -15.76 0.06
N THR A 202 7.38 -15.26 0.85
CA THR A 202 6.99 -15.82 2.14
C THR A 202 6.50 -17.27 2.01
N ILE A 203 5.62 -17.55 1.04
CA ILE A 203 5.10 -18.90 0.78
C ILE A 203 6.23 -19.85 0.38
N VAL A 204 7.12 -19.43 -0.52
CA VAL A 204 8.28 -20.21 -0.95
C VAL A 204 9.19 -20.54 0.24
N LEU A 205 9.46 -19.57 1.13
CA LEU A 205 10.27 -19.79 2.33
C LEU A 205 9.60 -20.79 3.29
N ILE A 206 8.28 -20.68 3.50
CA ILE A 206 7.51 -21.61 4.33
C ILE A 206 7.58 -23.03 3.75
N GLN A 207 7.49 -23.18 2.43
CA GLN A 207 7.56 -24.49 1.78
C GLN A 207 8.96 -25.08 1.81
N ALA A 208 10.00 -24.30 1.53
CA ALA A 208 11.39 -24.74 1.67
C ALA A 208 11.67 -25.25 3.10
N ARG A 209 11.14 -24.55 4.10
CA ARG A 209 11.20 -24.96 5.50
C ARG A 209 10.44 -26.27 5.77
N ASN A 210 9.21 -26.42 5.27
CA ASN A 210 8.43 -27.65 5.47
C ASN A 210 9.12 -28.87 4.85
N VAL A 211 9.73 -28.70 3.68
CA VAL A 211 10.53 -29.72 3.01
C VAL A 211 11.75 -30.08 3.88
N GLU A 212 12.51 -29.10 4.37
CA GLU A 212 13.67 -29.34 5.23
C GLU A 212 13.30 -30.05 6.54
N GLU A 213 12.19 -29.66 7.18
CA GLU A 213 11.71 -30.30 8.39
C GLU A 213 11.34 -31.77 8.16
N ARG A 214 10.70 -32.08 7.02
CA ARG A 214 10.35 -33.45 6.63
C ARG A 214 11.60 -34.31 6.48
N TYR A 215 12.62 -33.82 5.78
CA TYR A 215 13.88 -34.56 5.63
C TYR A 215 14.60 -34.75 6.96
N ARG A 216 14.60 -33.74 7.85
CA ARG A 216 15.14 -33.91 9.22
C ARG A 216 14.44 -35.01 10.02
N LYS A 217 13.12 -35.14 9.89
CA LYS A 217 12.35 -36.20 10.57
C LYS A 217 12.68 -37.58 9.99
N ILE A 218 12.80 -37.69 8.67
CA ILE A 218 13.19 -38.92 7.98
C ILE A 218 14.59 -39.36 8.40
N ASP A 219 15.57 -38.44 8.38
CA ASP A 219 16.94 -38.72 8.81
C ASP A 219 17.01 -39.16 10.28
N GLY A 220 16.21 -38.53 11.15
CA GLY A 220 16.08 -38.92 12.56
C GLY A 220 15.55 -40.34 12.73
N LYS A 221 14.51 -40.71 11.96
CA LYS A 221 13.93 -42.06 11.97
C LYS A 221 14.91 -43.12 11.45
N HIS A 222 15.64 -42.84 10.36
CA HIS A 222 16.66 -43.78 9.88
C HIS A 222 17.77 -44.00 10.90
N ARG A 223 18.22 -42.94 11.57
CA ARG A 223 19.25 -43.06 12.61
C ARG A 223 18.79 -43.89 13.81
N SER A 224 17.56 -43.70 14.28
CA SER A 224 17.04 -44.48 15.42
C SER A 224 16.84 -45.95 15.06
N LEU A 225 16.42 -46.25 13.82
CA LEU A 225 16.32 -47.63 13.34
C LEU A 225 17.67 -48.33 13.28
N THR A 226 18.72 -47.65 12.80
CA THR A 226 20.08 -48.20 12.79
C THR A 226 20.62 -48.46 14.20
N ASP A 227 20.38 -47.54 15.14
CA ASP A 227 20.79 -47.72 16.54
C ASP A 227 20.07 -48.90 17.21
N ASN A 228 18.76 -49.05 16.96
CA ASN A 228 17.98 -50.17 17.45
C ASN A 228 18.41 -51.51 16.84
N ALA A 229 18.79 -51.53 15.55
CA ALA A 229 19.31 -52.72 14.90
C ALA A 229 20.66 -53.14 15.49
N LEU A 230 21.57 -52.19 15.74
CA LEU A 230 22.84 -52.44 16.41
C LEU A 230 22.62 -53.00 17.81
N LYS A 231 21.73 -52.40 18.63
CA LYS A 231 21.42 -52.90 19.98
C LYS A 231 20.92 -54.34 19.99
N ARG A 232 20.18 -54.78 18.97
CA ARG A 232 19.71 -56.17 18.86
C ARG A 232 20.80 -57.17 18.43
N GLN A 233 21.92 -56.73 17.86
CA GLN A 233 23.03 -57.62 17.49
C GLN A 233 23.97 -57.94 18.66
N TYR A 234 23.90 -57.18 19.75
CA TYR A 234 24.77 -57.33 20.93
C TYR A 234 24.05 -57.93 22.16
N VAL A 235 22.84 -58.49 21.96
CA VAL A 235 22.07 -59.27 22.94
C VAL A 235 21.91 -60.68 22.39
#